data_AF-A0A495QQG7-F1
#
_entry.id   AF-A0A495QQG7-F1
#
_cell.length_a   1.000
_cell.length_b   1.000
_cell.length_c   1.000
_cell.angle_alpha   90.00
_cell.angle_beta   90.00
_cell.angle_gamma   90.00
#
_symmetry.space_group_name_H-M   'P 1'
#
loop_
_entity.id
_entity.type
_entity.pdbx_description
1 polymer ?
#
loop_
_entity_poly.entity_id
_entity_poly.type
_entity_poly.pdbx_seq_one_letter_code
_entity_poly.pdbx_strand_id
1 'polypeptide(L)'
;MTQTTPTAALDDLVDGTTRTRSIEQPYGDRAQVLSQADEQSPLLDVPVAICCPNCSEAVTLYERGLPGVVPYFDAACTQCDVDLRTWCAVAVDAAYLQIVEPATLTTMVQQFWDDWLWSGITNSKGEPRTDEYTDRFATKTAAFGWDWEVTCPLCRRTRTALERNSALVGGNLDYHHWSHDPDQGVCLCRECHNIIGFDTYDTELEERAAAWGFDSRHGLQVIRLALRDAAVTGQPVGPRSATALVNRYNLLHSPERVQQLLESISEDEALRERFLDERLVAGIEANC
;
A
#
# COMPACT_ATOMS: atom_id res chain seq x y z
N MET A 1 9.38 -7.35 -36.36
CA MET A 1 10.39 -8.22 -35.73
C MET A 1 10.59 -7.69 -34.33
N THR A 2 9.89 -8.27 -33.37
CA THR A 2 9.99 -7.94 -31.95
C THR A 2 11.31 -8.53 -31.47
N GLN A 3 12.26 -7.69 -31.06
CA GLN A 3 13.47 -8.15 -30.40
C GLN A 3 13.05 -8.62 -29.02
N THR A 4 13.09 -9.93 -28.79
CA THR A 4 12.93 -10.52 -27.46
C THR A 4 14.09 -10.04 -26.61
N THR A 5 13.80 -9.24 -25.60
CA THR A 5 14.77 -8.89 -24.57
C THR A 5 15.25 -10.19 -23.90
N PRO A 6 16.56 -10.47 -23.81
CA PRO A 6 17.05 -11.71 -23.21
C PRO A 6 16.62 -11.81 -21.75
N THR A 7 16.14 -12.98 -21.31
CA THR A 7 15.69 -13.25 -19.93
C THR A 7 16.71 -12.82 -18.87
N ALA A 8 18.02 -12.98 -19.15
CA ALA A 8 19.10 -12.54 -18.27
C ALA A 8 19.08 -11.02 -17.97
N ALA A 9 18.62 -10.18 -18.90
CA ALA A 9 18.50 -8.74 -18.69
C ALA A 9 17.27 -8.37 -17.84
N LEU A 10 16.23 -9.22 -17.83
CA LEU A 10 15.09 -9.06 -16.93
C LEU A 10 15.42 -9.56 -15.51
N ASP A 11 16.29 -10.56 -15.40
CA ASP A 11 16.80 -11.08 -14.12
C ASP A 11 17.59 -10.03 -13.34
N ASP A 12 18.53 -9.36 -14.01
CA ASP A 12 19.32 -8.29 -13.41
C ASP A 12 18.45 -7.12 -12.87
N LEU A 13 17.27 -6.90 -13.47
CA LEU A 13 16.30 -5.88 -13.03
C LEU A 13 15.48 -6.29 -11.81
N VAL A 14 15.26 -7.59 -11.60
CA VAL A 14 14.51 -8.15 -10.46
C VAL A 14 15.44 -8.43 -9.28
N ASP A 15 16.71 -8.73 -9.53
CA ASP A 15 17.67 -9.15 -8.51
C ASP A 15 18.32 -7.99 -7.72
N GLY A 16 18.16 -6.74 -8.17
CA GLY A 16 18.32 -5.51 -7.37
C GLY A 16 19.66 -5.30 -6.64
N THR A 17 20.45 -4.32 -7.08
CA THR A 17 21.57 -3.79 -6.28
C THR A 17 21.08 -3.09 -5.01
N THR A 18 21.63 -3.51 -3.87
CA THR A 18 21.26 -3.13 -2.50
C THR A 18 21.09 -1.61 -2.29
N ARG A 19 19.84 -1.15 -2.16
CA ARG A 19 19.52 0.16 -1.59
C ARG A 19 18.61 -0.02 -0.39
N THR A 20 19.14 0.18 0.81
CA THR A 20 18.39 0.08 2.05
C THR A 20 17.48 1.31 2.21
N ARG A 21 16.18 1.12 2.40
CA ARG A 21 15.33 2.11 3.07
C ARG A 21 14.49 1.43 4.14
N SER A 22 14.65 1.94 5.36
CA SER A 22 13.99 1.49 6.58
C SER A 22 12.49 1.76 6.51
N ILE A 23 11.67 0.73 6.72
CA ILE A 23 10.27 0.87 7.13
C ILE A 23 10.29 0.79 8.65
N GLU A 24 10.69 1.87 9.31
CA GLU A 24 10.51 1.99 10.76
C GLU A 24 9.26 2.82 10.98
N GLN A 25 8.29 2.26 11.72
CA GLN A 25 7.30 3.06 12.42
C GLN A 25 8.10 4.05 13.29
N PRO A 26 8.13 5.35 12.95
CA PRO A 26 9.16 6.25 13.47
C PRO A 26 9.04 6.47 14.98
N TYR A 27 7.86 6.21 15.53
CA TYR A 27 7.58 6.24 16.97
C TYR A 27 7.14 4.86 17.52
N GLY A 28 7.21 3.79 16.73
CA GLY A 28 6.67 2.47 17.09
C GLY A 28 5.25 2.56 17.65
N ASP A 29 5.02 1.89 18.78
CA ASP A 29 3.74 1.86 19.49
C ASP A 29 3.38 3.17 20.22
N ARG A 30 4.16 4.25 20.06
CA ARG A 30 3.96 5.53 20.76
C ARG A 30 3.14 6.54 19.98
N ALA A 31 2.87 6.29 18.70
CA ALA A 31 2.00 7.15 17.91
C ALA A 31 1.26 6.37 16.82
N GLN A 32 0.02 6.77 16.54
CA GLN A 32 -0.79 6.21 15.45
C GLN A 32 -1.78 7.25 14.93
N VAL A 33 -2.23 7.11 13.68
CA VAL A 33 -3.33 7.94 13.17
C VAL A 33 -4.59 7.59 13.97
N LEU A 34 -5.34 8.60 14.40
CA LEU A 34 -6.44 8.43 15.35
C LEU A 34 -7.52 7.44 14.85
N SER A 35 -7.74 7.35 13.54
CA SER A 35 -8.66 6.39 12.91
C SER A 35 -8.20 4.93 13.02
N GLN A 36 -6.96 4.67 13.39
CA GLN A 36 -6.42 3.32 13.62
C GLN A 36 -6.63 2.84 15.07
N ALA A 37 -7.11 3.71 15.96
CA ALA A 37 -7.36 3.33 17.35
C ALA A 37 -8.49 2.30 17.43
N ASP A 38 -8.15 1.12 17.96
CA ASP A 38 -9.06 0.02 18.24
C ASP A 38 -8.86 -0.52 19.69
N GLU A 39 -9.53 -1.62 20.03
CA GLU A 39 -9.41 -2.28 21.34
C GLU A 39 -8.03 -2.93 21.60
N GLN A 40 -7.13 -2.94 20.62
CA GLN A 40 -5.76 -3.46 20.72
C GLN A 40 -4.71 -2.34 20.70
N SER A 41 -5.15 -1.09 20.58
CA SER A 41 -4.28 0.09 20.53
C SER A 41 -3.31 0.13 21.72
N PRO A 42 -2.01 0.40 21.49
CA PRO A 42 -1.05 0.56 22.58
C PRO A 42 -1.30 1.83 23.43
N LEU A 43 -2.19 2.71 22.98
CA LEU A 43 -2.51 4.00 23.57
C LEU A 43 -3.75 3.98 24.50
N LEU A 44 -4.28 2.80 24.85
CA LEU A 44 -5.51 2.68 25.65
C LEU A 44 -5.34 3.13 27.10
N ASP A 45 -4.19 2.83 27.71
CA ASP A 45 -3.98 2.97 29.16
C ASP A 45 -2.89 3.99 29.55
N VAL A 46 -2.46 4.82 28.60
CA VAL A 46 -1.45 5.87 28.80
C VAL A 46 -2.02 7.25 28.48
N PRO A 47 -1.58 8.35 29.10
CA PRO A 47 -2.04 9.68 28.69
C PRO A 47 -1.68 9.96 27.22
N VAL A 48 -2.62 10.48 26.43
CA VAL A 48 -2.47 10.65 24.97
C VAL A 48 -2.76 12.08 24.55
N ALA A 49 -1.85 12.68 23.83
CA ALA A 49 -2.05 13.94 23.14
C ALA A 49 -2.49 13.69 21.69
N ILE A 50 -3.58 14.31 21.26
CA ILE A 50 -3.96 14.35 19.84
C ILE A 50 -3.23 15.53 19.21
N CYS A 51 -2.36 15.24 18.25
CA CYS A 51 -1.47 16.20 17.62
C CYS A 51 -1.94 16.53 16.20
N CYS A 52 -1.79 17.80 15.83
CA CYS A 52 -1.88 18.24 14.45
C CYS A 52 -0.67 17.72 13.66
N PRO A 53 -0.83 16.99 12.55
CA PRO A 53 0.31 16.48 11.79
C PRO A 53 1.12 17.58 11.10
N ASN A 54 0.53 18.77 10.88
CA ASN A 54 1.17 19.85 10.15
C ASN A 54 2.13 20.70 11.00
N CYS A 55 1.88 20.79 12.31
CA CYS A 55 2.68 21.64 13.21
C CYS A 55 3.03 20.97 14.55
N SER A 56 2.68 19.70 14.74
CA SER A 56 2.85 18.93 15.98
C SER A 56 2.11 19.46 17.22
N GLU A 57 1.34 20.56 17.10
CA GLU A 57 0.61 21.11 18.24
C GLU A 57 -0.43 20.12 18.79
N ALA A 58 -0.43 19.93 20.10
CA ALA A 58 -1.42 19.12 20.79
C ALA A 58 -2.75 19.88 20.88
N VAL A 59 -3.78 19.38 20.18
CA VAL A 59 -5.10 20.02 20.14
C VAL A 59 -6.04 19.48 21.23
N THR A 60 -5.77 18.31 21.78
CA THR A 60 -6.59 17.66 22.81
C THR A 60 -5.74 16.69 23.63
N LEU A 61 -6.03 16.54 24.92
CA LEU A 61 -5.38 15.59 25.82
C LEU A 61 -6.39 14.61 26.40
N TYR A 62 -6.10 13.32 26.28
CA TYR A 62 -6.79 12.22 26.94
C TYR A 62 -5.94 11.75 28.12
N GLU A 63 -6.23 12.23 29.33
CA GLU A 63 -5.42 11.95 30.52
C GLU A 63 -5.37 10.48 30.94
N ARG A 64 -6.36 9.68 30.51
CA ARG A 64 -6.51 8.26 30.86
C ARG A 64 -6.36 7.31 29.67
N GLY A 65 -5.85 7.83 28.56
CA GLY A 65 -5.73 7.09 27.30
C GLY A 65 -6.92 7.17 26.38
N LEU A 66 -6.73 6.65 25.17
CA LEU A 66 -7.74 6.67 24.13
C LEU A 66 -8.89 5.71 24.46
N PRO A 67 -10.14 6.06 24.10
CA PRO A 67 -11.18 5.04 24.04
C PRO A 67 -10.83 4.02 22.95
N GLY A 68 -11.23 2.77 23.15
CA GLY A 68 -10.97 1.68 22.19
C GLY A 68 -11.61 1.87 20.81
N VAL A 69 -12.53 2.82 20.64
CA VAL A 69 -12.94 3.31 19.32
C VAL A 69 -13.14 4.81 19.40
N VAL A 70 -12.58 5.55 18.44
CA VAL A 70 -12.81 6.99 18.28
C VAL A 70 -13.64 7.22 17.02
N PRO A 71 -14.99 7.15 17.10
CA PRO A 71 -15.83 7.21 15.91
C PRO A 71 -15.90 8.63 15.31
N TYR A 72 -15.62 9.66 16.13
CA TYR A 72 -15.70 11.05 15.73
C TYR A 72 -14.61 11.86 16.40
N PHE A 73 -13.96 12.70 15.60
CA PHE A 73 -13.03 13.72 16.06
C PHE A 73 -13.17 14.93 15.14
N ASP A 74 -13.34 16.10 15.74
CA ASP A 74 -13.47 17.37 15.04
C ASP A 74 -12.88 18.46 15.93
N ALA A 75 -11.72 18.97 15.52
CA ALA A 75 -11.02 20.03 16.22
C ALA A 75 -10.23 20.85 15.20
N ALA A 76 -10.19 22.16 15.37
CA ALA A 76 -9.30 23.03 14.60
C ALA A 76 -7.97 23.18 15.34
N CYS A 77 -6.86 23.04 14.62
CA CYS A 77 -5.56 23.39 15.18
C CYS A 77 -5.41 24.91 15.22
N THR A 78 -5.28 25.49 16.41
CA THR A 78 -5.17 26.95 16.59
C THR A 78 -3.88 27.54 16.00
N GLN A 79 -2.85 26.73 15.80
CA GLN A 79 -1.55 27.17 15.30
C GLN A 79 -1.49 27.29 13.78
N CYS A 80 -2.18 26.40 13.05
CA CYS A 80 -2.17 26.40 11.58
C CYS A 80 -3.55 26.57 10.95
N ASP A 81 -4.60 26.74 11.76
CA ASP A 81 -5.99 26.96 11.35
C ASP A 81 -6.55 25.87 10.41
N VAL A 82 -6.12 24.62 10.63
CA VAL A 82 -6.59 23.47 9.86
C VAL A 82 -7.49 22.59 10.72
N ASP A 83 -8.67 22.26 10.17
CA ASP A 83 -9.59 21.28 10.75
C ASP A 83 -9.02 19.87 10.70
N LEU A 84 -9.07 19.18 11.83
CA LEU A 84 -8.58 17.83 12.04
C LEU A 84 -9.74 16.85 12.20
N ARG A 85 -9.58 15.68 11.59
CA ARG A 85 -10.50 14.54 11.65
C ARG A 85 -9.75 13.30 12.10
N THR A 86 -10.47 12.23 12.45
CA THR A 86 -9.85 10.96 12.90
C THR A 86 -8.81 10.41 11.91
N TRP A 87 -9.05 10.56 10.61
CA TRP A 87 -8.17 10.08 9.55
C TRP A 87 -6.98 11.00 9.25
N CYS A 88 -6.83 12.14 9.93
CA CYS A 88 -5.67 13.04 9.75
C CYS A 88 -5.09 13.60 11.05
N ALA A 89 -5.66 13.27 12.21
CA ALA A 89 -5.06 13.58 13.50
C ALA A 89 -4.19 12.42 13.98
N VAL A 90 -3.10 12.71 14.69
CA VAL A 90 -2.20 11.67 15.20
C VAL A 90 -2.31 11.61 16.72
N ALA A 91 -2.64 10.45 17.26
CA ALA A 91 -2.56 10.19 18.68
C ALA A 91 -1.11 9.88 19.05
N VAL A 92 -0.59 10.53 20.09
CA VAL A 92 0.79 10.39 20.57
C VAL A 92 0.75 10.16 22.07
N ASP A 93 1.50 9.16 22.56
CA ASP A 93 1.79 9.01 23.99
C ASP A 93 2.35 10.34 24.54
N ALA A 94 1.67 10.94 25.51
CA ALA A 94 1.98 12.28 25.98
C ALA A 94 3.40 12.39 26.55
N ALA A 95 4.00 11.28 27.00
CA ALA A 95 5.39 11.26 27.45
C ALA A 95 6.41 11.54 26.31
N TYR A 96 6.01 11.34 25.06
CA TYR A 96 6.84 11.50 23.86
C TYR A 96 6.54 12.78 23.08
N LEU A 97 5.64 13.64 23.58
CA LEU A 97 5.21 14.85 22.86
C LEU A 97 6.38 15.82 22.54
N GLN A 98 7.46 15.82 23.32
CA GLN A 98 8.60 16.71 23.10
C GLN A 98 9.51 16.28 21.93
N ILE A 99 9.35 15.05 21.42
CA ILE A 99 10.19 14.51 20.34
C ILE A 99 9.44 14.34 19.02
N VAL A 100 8.16 14.74 18.96
CA VAL A 100 7.38 14.62 17.73
C VAL A 100 7.68 15.73 16.73
N GLU A 101 8.03 15.34 15.52
CA GLU A 101 8.36 16.26 14.44
C GLU A 101 7.22 16.35 13.43
N PRO A 102 6.83 17.55 12.97
CA PRO A 102 5.71 17.71 12.04
C PRO A 102 5.90 16.90 10.75
N ALA A 103 7.12 16.85 10.21
CA ALA A 103 7.44 16.09 9.00
C ALA A 103 7.17 14.58 9.17
N THR A 104 7.46 14.05 10.35
CA THR A 104 7.23 12.64 10.67
C THR A 104 5.74 12.35 10.81
N LEU A 105 4.99 13.21 11.52
CA LEU A 105 3.54 13.07 11.62
C LEU A 105 2.83 13.21 10.26
N THR A 106 3.29 14.13 9.42
CA THR A 106 2.82 14.29 8.04
C THR A 106 3.02 13.01 7.25
N THR A 107 4.22 12.42 7.30
CA THR A 107 4.54 11.16 6.62
C THR A 107 3.65 10.02 7.11
N MET A 108 3.41 9.92 8.42
CA MET A 108 2.51 8.90 9.00
C MET A 108 1.08 9.03 8.44
N VAL A 109 0.54 10.26 8.36
CA VAL A 109 -0.81 10.50 7.84
C VAL A 109 -0.90 10.20 6.34
N GLN A 110 0.07 10.64 5.54
CA GLN A 110 0.10 10.37 4.10
C GLN A 110 0.24 8.88 3.79
N GLN A 111 1.08 8.15 4.55
CA GLN A 111 1.20 6.70 4.42
C GLN A 111 -0.10 5.99 4.80
N PHE A 112 -0.77 6.43 5.87
CA PHE A 112 -2.08 5.90 6.26
C PHE A 112 -3.13 6.13 5.17
N TRP A 113 -3.16 7.30 4.52
CA TRP A 113 -4.07 7.58 3.41
C TRP A 113 -3.82 6.66 2.21
N ASP A 114 -2.55 6.47 1.85
CA ASP A 114 -2.16 5.55 0.80
C ASP A 114 -2.62 4.12 1.12
N ASP A 115 -2.25 3.58 2.28
CA ASP A 115 -2.59 2.21 2.69
C ASP A 115 -4.12 1.99 2.75
N TRP A 116 -4.86 2.99 3.23
CA TRP A 116 -6.31 2.92 3.32
C TRP A 116 -6.98 2.95 1.94
N LEU A 117 -6.51 3.81 1.02
CA LEU A 117 -6.98 3.81 -0.37
C LEU A 117 -6.60 2.52 -1.10
N TRP A 118 -5.39 2.01 -0.87
CA TRP A 118 -4.91 0.78 -1.51
C TRP A 118 -5.72 -0.43 -1.09
N SER A 119 -6.18 -0.50 0.15
CA SER A 119 -7.01 -1.62 0.63
C SER A 119 -8.41 -1.65 0.01
N GLY A 120 -8.82 -0.56 -0.64
CA GLY A 120 -10.18 -0.33 -1.12
C GLY A 120 -11.09 0.08 0.03
N ILE A 121 -11.65 1.28 -0.07
CA ILE A 121 -12.55 1.80 0.96
C ILE A 121 -13.97 1.44 0.54
N THR A 122 -14.65 0.60 1.30
CA THR A 122 -16.06 0.29 1.09
C THR A 122 -16.92 0.88 2.19
N ASN A 123 -18.17 1.21 1.88
CA ASN A 123 -19.15 1.52 2.91
C ASN A 123 -19.70 0.23 3.57
N SER A 124 -20.63 0.39 4.52
CA SER A 124 -21.26 -0.74 5.22
C SER A 124 -22.10 -1.67 4.33
N LYS A 125 -22.31 -1.31 3.06
CA LYS A 125 -22.98 -2.14 2.05
C LYS A 125 -22.00 -2.80 1.07
N GLY A 126 -20.69 -2.63 1.27
CA GLY A 126 -19.66 -3.11 0.33
C GLY A 126 -19.53 -2.25 -0.93
N GLU A 127 -20.15 -1.06 -0.98
CA GLU A 127 -20.02 -0.18 -2.14
C GLU A 127 -18.68 0.56 -2.08
N PRO A 128 -17.87 0.57 -3.16
CA PRO A 128 -16.57 1.23 -3.18
C PRO A 128 -16.72 2.77 -3.08
N ARG A 129 -15.82 3.40 -2.33
CA ARG A 129 -15.76 4.83 -2.01
C ARG A 129 -14.38 5.44 -2.26
N THR A 130 -13.47 4.73 -2.91
CA THR A 130 -12.09 5.17 -3.18
C THR A 130 -12.04 6.56 -3.82
N ASP A 131 -12.95 6.88 -4.75
CA ASP A 131 -13.05 8.18 -5.41
C ASP A 131 -13.34 9.32 -4.42
N GLU A 132 -14.35 9.13 -3.56
CA GLU A 132 -14.72 10.12 -2.55
C GLU A 132 -13.55 10.41 -1.60
N TYR A 133 -12.84 9.36 -1.18
CA TYR A 133 -11.73 9.52 -0.25
C TYR A 133 -10.50 10.13 -0.93
N THR A 134 -10.28 9.84 -2.21
CA THR A 134 -9.23 10.50 -2.99
C THR A 134 -9.47 12.02 -3.04
N ASP A 135 -10.70 12.45 -3.32
CA ASP A 135 -11.06 13.88 -3.34
C ASP A 135 -10.97 14.53 -1.95
N ARG A 136 -11.42 13.83 -0.90
CA ARG A 136 -11.32 14.29 0.48
C ARG A 136 -9.87 14.50 0.92
N PHE A 137 -8.98 13.56 0.58
CA PHE A 137 -7.57 13.66 0.91
C PHE A 137 -6.90 14.75 0.08
N ALA A 138 -7.18 14.88 -1.21
CA ALA A 138 -6.69 15.99 -2.03
C ALA A 138 -7.10 17.37 -1.46
N THR A 139 -8.35 17.51 -1.02
CA THR A 139 -8.83 18.73 -0.36
C THR A 139 -8.07 19.00 0.95
N LYS A 140 -7.82 17.95 1.74
CA LYS A 140 -7.11 18.09 3.02
C LYS A 140 -5.62 18.38 2.84
N THR A 141 -4.98 17.75 1.86
CA THR A 141 -3.62 18.05 1.40
C THR A 141 -3.48 19.53 1.07
N ALA A 142 -4.42 20.09 0.28
CA ALA A 142 -4.41 21.52 -0.04
C ALA A 142 -4.57 22.41 1.20
N ALA A 143 -5.45 22.03 2.14
CA ALA A 143 -5.64 22.77 3.40
C ALA A 143 -4.37 22.76 4.28
N PHE A 144 -3.63 21.65 4.30
CA PHE A 144 -2.34 21.58 4.99
C PHE A 144 -1.19 22.25 4.23
N GLY A 145 -1.35 22.53 2.93
CA GLY A 145 -0.27 22.99 2.06
C GLY A 145 0.73 21.87 1.72
N TRP A 146 0.29 20.63 1.74
CA TRP A 146 1.09 19.46 1.40
C TRP A 146 1.07 19.20 -0.12
N ASP A 147 2.06 18.45 -0.59
CA ASP A 147 2.12 17.92 -1.96
C ASP A 147 1.97 16.40 -1.88
N TRP A 148 0.72 15.93 -1.84
CA TRP A 148 0.39 14.50 -1.79
C TRP A 148 -0.51 14.15 -2.97
N GLU A 149 -0.17 13.07 -3.66
CA GLU A 149 -0.99 12.41 -4.66
C GLU A 149 -0.98 10.91 -4.36
N VAL A 150 -2.14 10.26 -4.49
CA VAL A 150 -2.22 8.80 -4.43
C VAL A 150 -1.31 8.18 -5.48
N THR A 151 -0.54 7.17 -5.08
CA THR A 151 0.30 6.38 -5.97
C THR A 151 -0.26 4.99 -6.16
N CYS A 152 0.00 4.33 -7.29
CA CYS A 152 -0.26 2.90 -7.39
C CYS A 152 0.75 2.15 -6.51
N PRO A 153 0.31 1.24 -5.59
CA PRO A 153 1.22 0.58 -4.66
C PRO A 153 2.26 -0.29 -5.37
N LEU A 154 1.91 -0.81 -6.56
CA LEU A 154 2.77 -1.74 -7.28
C LEU A 154 3.79 -1.04 -8.19
N CYS A 155 3.43 0.03 -8.91
CA CYS A 155 4.38 0.73 -9.80
C CYS A 155 4.89 2.07 -9.26
N ARG A 156 4.41 2.52 -8.10
CA ARG A 156 4.79 3.77 -7.41
C ARG A 156 4.59 5.06 -8.23
N ARG A 157 4.00 4.97 -9.44
CA ARG A 157 3.62 6.15 -10.23
C ARG A 157 2.46 6.89 -9.56
N THR A 158 2.54 8.21 -9.56
CA THR A 158 1.50 9.10 -9.03
C THR A 158 0.28 9.11 -9.93
N ARG A 159 -0.88 9.52 -9.39
CA ARG A 159 -2.12 9.72 -10.15
C ARG A 159 -1.89 10.53 -11.42
N THR A 160 -1.21 11.67 -11.34
CA THR A 160 -0.92 12.52 -12.50
C THR A 160 -0.08 11.82 -13.58
N ALA A 161 0.85 10.95 -13.19
CA ALA A 161 1.61 10.13 -14.14
C ALA A 161 0.76 9.01 -14.77
N LEU A 162 -0.17 8.44 -14.00
CA LEU A 162 -1.06 7.38 -14.47
C LEU A 162 -2.14 7.90 -15.42
N GLU A 163 -2.71 9.08 -15.16
CA GLU A 163 -3.68 9.75 -16.04
C GLU A 163 -3.09 10.01 -17.43
N ARG A 164 -1.85 10.53 -17.49
CA ARG A 164 -1.14 10.77 -18.75
C ARG A 164 -0.97 9.52 -19.61
N ASN A 165 -0.88 8.35 -18.98
CA ASN A 165 -0.68 7.07 -19.65
C ASN A 165 -1.99 6.27 -19.84
N SER A 166 -3.16 6.87 -19.58
CA SER A 166 -4.46 6.17 -19.62
C SER A 166 -4.49 4.90 -18.76
N ALA A 167 -3.72 4.88 -17.67
CA ALA A 167 -3.58 3.73 -16.78
C ALA A 167 -4.58 3.75 -15.62
N LEU A 168 -5.59 4.63 -15.67
CA LEU A 168 -6.67 4.75 -14.69
C LEU A 168 -8.02 4.47 -15.35
N VAL A 169 -8.93 3.84 -14.60
CA VAL A 169 -10.30 3.56 -15.06
C VAL A 169 -11.21 4.61 -14.46
N GLY A 170 -11.87 5.41 -15.29
CA GLY A 170 -12.71 6.51 -14.79
C GLY A 170 -11.93 7.56 -13.99
N GLY A 171 -10.60 7.62 -14.13
CA GLY A 171 -9.73 8.52 -13.36
C GLY A 171 -9.23 7.96 -12.03
N ASN A 172 -9.49 6.69 -11.71
CA ASN A 172 -9.12 6.08 -10.42
C ASN A 172 -8.35 4.76 -10.58
N LEU A 173 -7.78 4.31 -9.46
CA LEU A 173 -7.20 2.97 -9.35
C LEU A 173 -8.32 1.92 -9.43
N ASP A 174 -8.03 0.83 -10.13
CA ASP A 174 -8.91 -0.31 -10.32
C ASP A 174 -8.80 -1.27 -9.13
N TYR A 175 -9.92 -1.78 -8.63
CA TYR A 175 -9.92 -2.67 -7.46
C TYR A 175 -9.74 -4.13 -7.89
N HIS A 176 -8.61 -4.71 -7.50
CA HIS A 176 -8.31 -6.12 -7.72
C HIS A 176 -8.89 -6.97 -6.59
N HIS A 177 -9.90 -7.78 -6.87
CA HIS A 177 -10.49 -8.69 -5.89
C HIS A 177 -9.67 -9.98 -5.74
N TRP A 178 -9.16 -10.21 -4.53
CA TRP A 178 -8.64 -11.50 -4.09
C TRP A 178 -9.76 -12.44 -3.65
N SER A 179 -10.79 -11.90 -3.00
CA SER A 179 -12.00 -12.60 -2.57
C SER A 179 -13.19 -11.62 -2.64
N HIS A 180 -14.40 -12.14 -2.80
CA HIS A 180 -15.64 -11.35 -2.75
C HIS A 180 -16.43 -11.59 -1.45
N ASP A 181 -16.12 -12.63 -0.67
CA ASP A 181 -16.81 -12.93 0.59
C ASP A 181 -15.84 -13.55 1.63
N PRO A 182 -15.32 -12.76 2.60
CA PRO A 182 -15.43 -11.29 2.64
C PRO A 182 -14.73 -10.65 1.44
N ASP A 183 -15.18 -9.47 1.03
CA ASP A 183 -14.50 -8.70 -0.01
C ASP A 183 -13.10 -8.30 0.49
N GLN A 184 -12.09 -8.70 -0.28
CA GLN A 184 -10.70 -8.48 0.05
C GLN A 184 -9.94 -8.25 -1.25
N GLY A 185 -9.13 -7.21 -1.30
CA GLY A 185 -8.53 -6.76 -2.54
C GLY A 185 -7.54 -5.62 -2.38
N VAL A 186 -7.02 -5.15 -3.51
CA VAL A 186 -6.09 -4.03 -3.57
C VAL A 186 -6.38 -3.13 -4.79
N CYS A 187 -6.37 -1.81 -4.59
CA CYS A 187 -6.45 -0.82 -5.65
C CYS A 187 -5.11 -0.72 -6.40
N LEU A 188 -5.12 -1.04 -7.69
CA LEU A 188 -3.97 -0.99 -8.61
C LEU A 188 -4.29 -0.09 -9.80
N CYS A 189 -3.29 0.49 -10.46
CA CYS A 189 -3.56 1.08 -11.76
C CYS A 189 -3.92 -0.02 -12.77
N ARG A 190 -4.69 0.31 -13.81
CA ARG A 190 -5.16 -0.65 -14.82
C ARG A 190 -4.02 -1.44 -15.45
N GLU A 191 -2.89 -0.77 -15.70
CA GLU A 191 -1.70 -1.42 -16.24
C GLU A 191 -1.15 -2.49 -15.28
N CYS A 192 -0.97 -2.16 -14.00
CA CYS A 192 -0.52 -3.11 -12.98
C CYS A 192 -1.53 -4.25 -12.78
N HIS A 193 -2.83 -3.94 -12.79
CA HIS A 193 -3.90 -4.93 -12.70
C HIS A 193 -3.80 -5.96 -13.83
N ASN A 194 -3.66 -5.49 -15.07
CA ASN A 194 -3.51 -6.37 -16.23
C ASN A 194 -2.18 -7.14 -16.18
N ILE A 195 -1.08 -6.51 -15.75
CA ILE A 195 0.22 -7.17 -15.67
C ILE A 195 0.14 -8.36 -14.72
N ILE A 196 -0.39 -8.22 -13.50
CA ILE A 196 -0.49 -9.37 -12.58
C ILE A 196 -1.47 -10.43 -13.08
N GLY A 197 -2.49 -10.02 -13.84
CA GLY A 197 -3.46 -10.90 -14.51
C GLY A 197 -2.98 -11.47 -15.84
N PHE A 198 -1.72 -11.29 -16.23
CA PHE A 198 -1.17 -11.72 -17.53
C PHE A 198 -1.92 -11.18 -18.77
N ASP A 199 -2.71 -10.11 -18.61
CA ASP A 199 -3.58 -9.51 -19.62
C ASP A 199 -4.54 -10.53 -20.26
N THR A 200 -5.06 -11.44 -19.44
CA THR A 200 -6.00 -12.48 -19.85
C THR A 200 -7.20 -12.51 -18.91
N TYR A 201 -8.23 -13.24 -19.30
CA TYR A 201 -9.42 -13.45 -18.49
C TYR A 201 -9.14 -14.41 -17.33
N ASP A 202 -9.89 -14.24 -16.25
CA ASP A 202 -9.74 -15.06 -15.04
C ASP A 202 -9.84 -16.57 -15.32
N THR A 203 -10.75 -16.99 -16.19
CA THR A 203 -10.92 -18.41 -16.57
C THR A 203 -9.69 -18.98 -17.26
N GLU A 204 -9.07 -18.22 -18.17
CA GLU A 204 -7.84 -18.63 -18.86
C GLU A 204 -6.64 -18.64 -17.89
N LEU A 205 -6.63 -17.74 -16.90
CA LEU A 205 -5.59 -17.70 -15.88
C LEU A 205 -5.71 -18.86 -14.88
N GLU A 206 -6.92 -19.32 -14.56
CA GLU A 206 -7.13 -20.56 -13.79
C GLU A 206 -6.62 -21.79 -14.54
N GLU A 207 -6.94 -21.90 -15.84
CA GLU A 207 -6.42 -23.00 -16.68
C GLU A 207 -4.89 -22.99 -16.73
N ARG A 208 -4.28 -21.80 -16.82
CA ARG A 208 -2.83 -21.64 -16.77
C ARG A 208 -2.25 -22.05 -15.42
N ALA A 209 -2.90 -21.69 -14.32
CA ALA A 209 -2.45 -22.06 -12.98
C ALA A 209 -2.40 -23.59 -12.85
N ALA A 210 -3.47 -24.28 -13.23
CA ALA A 210 -3.54 -25.73 -13.22
C ALA A 210 -2.43 -26.36 -14.12
N ALA A 211 -2.22 -25.82 -15.31
CA ALA A 211 -1.18 -26.30 -16.23
C ALA A 211 0.26 -26.09 -15.70
N TRP A 212 0.46 -25.12 -14.81
CA TRP A 212 1.76 -24.82 -14.18
C TRP A 212 1.90 -25.44 -12.78
N GLY A 213 0.90 -26.20 -12.32
CA GLY A 213 0.93 -26.90 -11.03
C GLY A 213 0.53 -26.04 -9.82
N PHE A 214 -0.15 -24.92 -10.04
CA PHE A 214 -0.71 -24.08 -8.98
C PHE A 214 -2.17 -24.40 -8.71
N ASP A 215 -2.60 -24.22 -7.46
CA ASP A 215 -3.97 -24.50 -7.02
C ASP A 215 -5.00 -23.52 -7.59
N SER A 216 -4.59 -22.28 -7.89
CA SER A 216 -5.47 -21.25 -8.46
C SER A 216 -4.68 -20.13 -9.14
N ARG A 217 -5.39 -19.33 -9.94
CA ARG A 217 -4.89 -18.10 -10.58
C ARG A 217 -4.20 -17.14 -9.61
N HIS A 218 -4.64 -17.11 -8.35
CA HIS A 218 -4.10 -16.20 -7.35
C HIS A 218 -2.64 -16.51 -7.03
N GLY A 219 -2.21 -17.77 -7.12
CA GLY A 219 -0.78 -18.12 -7.00
C GLY A 219 0.06 -17.43 -8.07
N LEU A 220 -0.42 -17.44 -9.31
CA LEU A 220 0.26 -16.76 -10.42
C LEU A 220 0.30 -15.24 -10.24
N GLN A 221 -0.82 -14.65 -9.84
CA GLN A 221 -0.95 -13.20 -9.63
C GLN A 221 -0.04 -12.72 -8.49
N VAL A 222 0.02 -13.45 -7.37
CA VAL A 222 0.88 -13.11 -6.22
C VAL A 222 2.36 -13.14 -6.58
N ILE A 223 2.79 -14.17 -7.31
CA ILE A 223 4.18 -14.26 -7.79
C ILE A 223 4.51 -13.08 -8.70
N ARG A 224 3.64 -12.79 -9.67
CA ARG A 224 3.87 -11.73 -10.64
C ARG A 224 3.84 -10.34 -10.00
N LEU A 225 3.00 -10.16 -8.99
CA LEU A 225 2.97 -8.98 -8.13
C LEU A 225 4.29 -8.84 -7.35
N ALA A 226 4.77 -9.91 -6.71
CA ALA A 226 6.02 -9.87 -5.95
C ALA A 226 7.24 -9.54 -6.83
N LEU A 227 7.34 -10.16 -8.01
CA LEU A 227 8.39 -9.88 -8.98
C LEU A 227 8.36 -8.43 -9.47
N ARG A 228 7.17 -7.86 -9.67
CA ARG A 228 7.04 -6.45 -10.06
C ARG A 228 7.37 -5.50 -8.89
N ASP A 229 6.94 -5.80 -7.67
CA ASP A 229 7.32 -5.02 -6.48
C ASP A 229 8.84 -5.03 -6.30
N ALA A 230 9.50 -6.17 -6.51
CA ALA A 230 10.95 -6.30 -6.50
C ALA A 230 11.62 -5.42 -7.55
N ALA A 231 11.18 -5.49 -8.82
CA ALA A 231 11.72 -4.67 -9.90
C ALA A 231 11.56 -3.17 -9.64
N VAL A 232 10.44 -2.75 -9.04
CA VAL A 232 10.18 -1.32 -8.74
C VAL A 232 10.97 -0.83 -7.52
N THR A 233 11.17 -1.69 -6.52
CA THR A 233 11.85 -1.31 -5.27
C THR A 233 13.36 -1.58 -5.28
N GLY A 234 13.85 -2.32 -6.27
CA GLY A 234 15.21 -2.84 -6.31
C GLY A 234 15.51 -3.78 -5.14
N GLN A 235 14.48 -4.33 -4.48
CA GLN A 235 14.63 -5.33 -3.42
C GLN A 235 14.39 -6.71 -4.00
N PRO A 236 15.32 -7.66 -3.87
CA PRO A 236 15.11 -9.01 -4.39
C PRO A 236 13.92 -9.68 -3.70
N VAL A 237 13.23 -10.53 -4.45
CA VAL A 237 12.17 -11.40 -3.93
C VAL A 237 12.82 -12.39 -2.94
N GLY A 238 12.40 -12.36 -1.67
CA GLY A 238 12.97 -13.24 -0.64
C GLY A 238 12.10 -13.40 0.61
N PRO A 239 12.47 -14.25 1.59
CA PRO A 239 11.60 -14.64 2.71
C PRO A 239 11.11 -13.49 3.58
N ARG A 240 11.93 -12.45 3.77
CA ARG A 240 11.55 -11.25 4.54
C ARG A 240 10.50 -10.38 3.82
N SER A 241 10.21 -10.65 2.55
CA SER A 241 9.20 -9.93 1.77
C SER A 241 7.78 -10.42 2.00
N ALA A 242 7.55 -11.68 2.42
CA ALA A 242 6.22 -12.29 2.38
C ALA A 242 5.19 -11.57 3.29
N THR A 243 5.50 -11.33 4.57
CA THR A 243 4.61 -10.57 5.46
C THR A 243 4.37 -9.15 4.96
N ALA A 244 5.40 -8.48 4.44
CA ALA A 244 5.28 -7.14 3.90
C ALA A 244 4.37 -7.11 2.65
N LEU A 245 4.47 -8.12 1.78
CA LEU A 245 3.61 -8.28 0.61
C LEU A 245 2.16 -8.55 1.02
N VAL A 246 1.93 -9.47 1.96
CA VAL A 246 0.60 -9.78 2.48
C VAL A 246 -0.08 -8.52 3.03
N ASN A 247 0.62 -7.77 3.88
CA ASN A 247 0.08 -6.56 4.49
C ASN A 247 -0.14 -5.45 3.48
N ARG A 248 0.85 -5.15 2.62
CA ARG A 248 0.78 -4.03 1.66
C ARG A 248 -0.29 -4.25 0.59
N TYR A 249 -0.44 -5.48 0.12
CA TYR A 249 -1.34 -5.82 -0.98
C TYR A 249 -2.61 -6.53 -0.52
N ASN A 250 -2.86 -6.56 0.79
CA ASN A 250 -4.03 -7.14 1.42
C ASN A 250 -4.34 -8.55 0.89
N LEU A 251 -3.32 -9.41 0.79
CA LEU A 251 -3.43 -10.72 0.15
C LEU A 251 -4.28 -11.68 1.00
N LEU A 252 -5.05 -12.56 0.36
CA LEU A 252 -5.83 -13.61 1.04
C LEU A 252 -4.96 -14.72 1.66
N HIS A 253 -3.70 -14.83 1.21
CA HIS A 253 -2.78 -15.89 1.60
C HIS A 253 -2.03 -15.52 2.88
N SER A 254 -1.72 -16.51 3.73
CA SER A 254 -0.82 -16.29 4.85
C SER A 254 0.61 -15.97 4.37
N PRO A 255 1.43 -15.29 5.19
CA PRO A 255 2.83 -15.05 4.86
C PRO A 255 3.60 -16.34 4.49
N GLU A 256 3.32 -17.44 5.18
CA GLU A 256 3.95 -18.74 4.91
C GLU A 256 3.57 -19.27 3.52
N ARG A 257 2.30 -19.11 3.12
CA ARG A 257 1.85 -19.52 1.80
C ARG A 257 2.44 -18.64 0.70
N VAL A 258 2.53 -17.32 0.92
CA VAL A 258 3.23 -16.43 -0.01
C VAL A 258 4.70 -16.84 -0.13
N GLN A 259 5.37 -17.12 0.98
CA GLN A 259 6.75 -17.59 0.97
C GLN A 259 6.93 -18.87 0.14
N GLN A 260 6.06 -19.87 0.31
CA GLN A 260 6.10 -21.11 -0.49
C GLN A 260 5.94 -20.85 -1.99
N LEU A 261 5.06 -19.91 -2.37
CA LEU A 261 4.90 -19.53 -3.78
C LEU A 261 6.19 -18.91 -4.34
N LEU A 262 6.85 -18.05 -3.58
CA LEU A 262 8.11 -17.41 -4.01
C LEU A 262 9.29 -18.39 -4.02
N GLU A 263 9.34 -19.33 -3.08
CA GLU A 263 10.33 -20.42 -3.06
C GLU A 263 10.18 -21.32 -4.30
N SER A 264 8.95 -21.62 -4.73
CA SER A 264 8.71 -22.48 -5.90
C SER A 264 9.38 -21.96 -7.20
N ILE A 265 9.40 -20.65 -7.41
CA ILE A 265 10.07 -20.04 -8.56
C ILE A 265 11.55 -19.76 -8.31
N SER A 266 12.02 -19.84 -7.07
CA SER A 266 13.44 -19.72 -6.74
C SER A 266 14.16 -21.06 -6.94
N GLU A 267 13.45 -22.17 -6.74
CA GLU A 267 13.98 -23.53 -6.87
C GLU A 267 13.85 -24.13 -8.28
N ASP A 268 12.97 -23.58 -9.13
CA ASP A 268 12.74 -24.03 -10.51
C ASP A 268 12.93 -22.87 -11.51
N GLU A 269 14.11 -22.81 -12.13
CA GLU A 269 14.46 -21.80 -13.13
C GLU A 269 13.51 -21.83 -14.34
N ALA A 270 13.15 -23.02 -14.82
CA ALA A 270 12.26 -23.17 -15.97
C ALA A 270 10.82 -22.72 -15.66
N LEU A 271 10.40 -22.80 -14.40
CA LEU A 271 9.15 -22.20 -13.94
C LEU A 271 9.27 -20.67 -13.82
N ARG A 272 10.37 -20.18 -13.25
CA ARG A 272 10.66 -18.74 -13.10
C ARG A 272 10.62 -18.01 -14.43
N GLU A 273 11.25 -18.56 -15.47
CA GLU A 273 11.25 -17.99 -16.82
C GLU A 273 9.84 -17.74 -17.38
N ARG A 274 8.83 -18.52 -16.94
CA ARG A 274 7.44 -18.33 -17.40
C ARG A 274 6.77 -17.08 -16.85
N PHE A 275 7.28 -16.55 -15.72
CA PHE A 275 6.77 -15.34 -15.10
C PHE A 275 7.44 -14.07 -15.63
N LEU A 276 8.59 -14.22 -16.28
CA LEU A 276 9.39 -13.10 -16.78
C LEU A 276 9.03 -12.80 -18.22
N ASP A 277 8.40 -11.67 -18.43
CA ASP A 277 8.18 -11.09 -19.75
C ASP A 277 8.41 -9.58 -19.71
N GLU A 278 8.57 -8.96 -20.87
CA GLU A 278 8.85 -7.52 -21.00
C GLU A 278 7.77 -6.65 -20.32
N ARG A 279 6.55 -7.16 -20.16
CA ARG A 279 5.46 -6.42 -19.52
C ARG A 279 5.63 -6.37 -18.01
N LEU A 280 6.30 -7.34 -17.40
CA LEU A 280 6.59 -7.35 -15.97
C LEU A 280 7.30 -6.07 -15.51
N VAL A 281 8.18 -5.54 -16.36
CA VAL A 281 8.96 -4.32 -16.10
C VAL A 281 8.48 -3.10 -16.90
N ALA A 282 7.39 -3.23 -17.67
CA ALA A 282 6.83 -2.12 -18.42
C ALA A 282 6.42 -0.97 -17.48
N GLY A 283 6.78 0.25 -17.87
CA GLY A 283 6.49 1.46 -17.11
C GLY A 283 7.33 1.63 -15.84
N ILE A 284 8.28 0.73 -15.55
CA ILE A 284 9.33 0.95 -14.54
C ILE A 284 10.43 1.72 -15.25
N GLU A 285 10.58 3.01 -14.94
CA GLU A 285 11.76 3.75 -15.38
C GLU A 285 12.98 3.09 -14.75
N ALA A 286 13.83 2.48 -15.57
CA ALA A 286 15.16 2.07 -15.15
C ALA A 286 15.89 3.36 -14.75
N ASN A 287 15.84 3.70 -13.46
CA ASN A 287 16.69 4.73 -12.90
C ASN A 287 18.12 4.21 -12.97
N CYS A 288 18.76 4.40 -14.13
CA CYS A 288 20.20 4.30 -14.29
C CYS A 288 20.91 5.34 -13.41
#